data_AF-A0A523NYK8-F1
#
_entry.id   AF-A0A523NYK8-F1
#
_cell.length_a   1.000
_cell.length_b   1.000
_cell.length_c   1.000
_cell.angle_alpha   90.00
_cell.angle_beta   90.00
_cell.angle_gamma   90.00
#
_symmetry.space_group_name_H-M   'P 1'
#
loop_
_entity.id
_entity.type
_entity.pdbx_description
1 polymer ?
#
loop_
_entity_poly.entity_id
_entity_poly.type
_entity_poly.pdbx_seq_one_letter_code
_entity_poly.pdbx_strand_id
1 'polypeptide(L)'
;MHDEKDIRLQLVVDETPETTPLSNIVAQYSVEIDERRQQLNAELLEFETKLHDLEQLDPLDFSGLGKVYRGHAAHLRALIDGIDRGNE
;
A
#
# COMPACT_ATOMS: atom_id res chain seq x y z
N MET A 1 -33.81 45.60 -27.49
CA MET A 1 -34.33 44.25 -27.81
C MET A 1 -33.21 43.27 -27.49
N HIS A 2 -33.14 42.81 -26.24
CA HIS A 2 -32.28 41.70 -25.82
C HIS A 2 -33.16 40.78 -25.00
N ASP A 3 -33.25 39.55 -25.50
CA ASP A 3 -34.08 38.47 -25.00
C ASP A 3 -33.27 37.76 -23.91
N GLU A 4 -33.44 38.16 -22.65
CA GLU A 4 -32.86 37.43 -21.52
C GLU A 4 -33.71 36.18 -21.30
N LYS A 5 -33.32 35.09 -21.96
CA LYS A 5 -33.80 33.75 -21.60
C LYS A 5 -33.30 33.42 -20.20
N ASP A 6 -34.21 33.46 -19.25
CA ASP A 6 -34.07 32.95 -17.89
C ASP A 6 -33.75 31.44 -17.96
N ILE A 7 -32.45 31.10 -17.96
CA ILE A 7 -32.01 29.70 -17.86
C ILE A 7 -32.12 29.31 -16.39
N ARG A 8 -33.29 28.76 -16.01
CA ARG A 8 -33.43 28.10 -14.72
C ARG A 8 -32.68 26.76 -14.77
N LEU A 9 -31.50 26.74 -14.16
CA LEU A 9 -30.78 25.51 -13.85
C LEU A 9 -31.65 24.66 -12.93
N GLN A 10 -32.37 23.69 -13.49
CA GLN A 10 -32.95 22.60 -12.71
C GLN A 10 -31.81 21.67 -12.33
N LEU A 11 -31.54 21.61 -11.03
CA LEU A 11 -30.72 20.55 -10.45
C LEU A 11 -31.51 19.25 -10.63
N VAL A 12 -31.17 18.50 -11.67
CA VAL A 12 -31.61 17.10 -11.79
C VAL A 12 -30.80 16.35 -10.76
N VAL A 13 -31.41 16.11 -9.60
CA VAL A 13 -30.90 15.12 -8.65
C VAL A 13 -31.11 13.78 -9.34
N ASP A 14 -30.04 13.22 -9.88
CA ASP A 14 -30.03 11.84 -10.33
C ASP A 14 -30.23 10.97 -9.07
N GLU A 15 -31.44 10.49 -8.87
CA GLU A 15 -31.87 9.73 -7.69
C GLU A 15 -31.34 8.29 -7.70
N THR A 16 -30.03 8.11 -7.87
CA THR A 16 -29.36 6.87 -7.47
C THR A 16 -28.01 7.17 -6.84
N PRO A 17 -27.98 7.59 -5.57
CA PRO A 17 -26.86 7.22 -4.75
C PRO A 17 -27.04 5.73 -4.42
N GLU A 18 -26.46 4.83 -5.22
CA GLU A 18 -25.89 3.62 -4.61
C GLU A 18 -24.72 4.11 -3.75
N THR A 19 -25.04 4.73 -2.61
CA THR A 19 -24.05 5.04 -1.58
C THR A 19 -23.59 3.70 -1.07
N THR A 20 -22.46 3.22 -1.60
CA THR A 20 -21.76 2.09 -1.00
C THR A 20 -21.58 2.44 0.48
N PRO A 21 -22.15 1.63 1.40
CA PRO A 21 -22.04 1.91 2.82
C PRO A 21 -20.56 2.12 3.19
N LEU A 22 -20.27 3.12 4.03
CA LEU A 22 -18.91 3.40 4.48
C LEU A 22 -18.24 2.15 5.08
N SER A 23 -19.02 1.28 5.72
CA SER A 23 -18.57 -0.02 6.23
C SER A 23 -18.02 -0.93 5.13
N ASN A 24 -18.59 -0.90 3.93
CA ASN A 24 -18.13 -1.71 2.81
C ASN A 24 -16.82 -1.17 2.24
N ILE A 25 -16.68 0.16 2.20
CA ILE A 25 -15.43 0.82 1.78
C ILE A 25 -14.32 0.49 2.77
N VAL A 26 -14.58 0.61 4.08
CA VAL A 26 -13.62 0.25 5.13
C VAL A 26 -13.24 -1.23 5.03
N ALA A 27 -14.20 -2.13 4.87
CA ALA A 27 -13.93 -3.56 4.73
C ALA A 27 -13.06 -3.88 3.49
N GLN A 28 -13.29 -3.21 2.36
CA GLN A 28 -12.47 -3.36 1.16
C GLN A 28 -11.02 -2.92 1.39
N TYR A 29 -10.82 -1.75 2.01
CA TYR A 29 -9.48 -1.27 2.34
C TYR A 29 -8.78 -2.15 3.37
N SER A 30 -9.49 -2.71 4.36
CA SER A 30 -8.90 -3.66 5.30
C SER A 30 -8.33 -4.90 4.60
N VAL A 31 -9.07 -5.45 3.63
CA VAL A 31 -8.60 -6.59 2.82
C VAL A 31 -7.36 -6.20 2.00
N GLU A 32 -7.38 -5.04 1.34
CA GLU A 32 -6.24 -4.57 0.55
C GLU A 32 -4.99 -4.33 1.42
N ILE A 33 -5.17 -3.76 2.62
CA ILE A 33 -4.09 -3.55 3.59
C ILE A 33 -3.50 -4.89 4.04
N ASP A 34 -4.34 -5.89 4.33
CA ASP A 34 -3.90 -7.22 4.74
C ASP A 34 -3.15 -7.95 3.60
N GLU A 35 -3.65 -7.88 2.38
CA GLU A 35 -2.96 -8.42 1.20
C GLU A 35 -1.60 -7.74 1.00
N ARG A 36 -1.54 -6.41 1.14
CA ARG A 36 -0.28 -5.68 1.02
C ARG A 36 0.70 -6.02 2.13
N ARG A 37 0.22 -6.20 3.36
CA ARG A 37 1.01 -6.68 4.49
C ARG A 37 1.59 -8.07 4.23
N GLN A 38 0.79 -8.99 3.70
CA GLN A 38 1.27 -10.34 3.34
C GLN A 38 2.34 -10.30 2.26
N GLN A 39 2.18 -9.48 1.22
CA GLN A 39 3.19 -9.29 0.17
C GLN A 39 4.51 -8.77 0.76
N LEU A 40 4.45 -7.72 1.58
CA LEU A 40 5.65 -7.14 2.21
C LEU A 40 6.38 -8.15 3.12
N ASN A 41 5.65 -8.99 3.85
CA ASN A 41 6.24 -10.05 4.66
C ASN A 41 6.92 -11.13 3.80
N ALA A 42 6.31 -11.51 2.68
CA ALA A 42 6.90 -12.47 1.76
C ALA A 42 8.19 -11.92 1.11
N GLU A 43 8.16 -10.66 0.67
CA GLU A 43 9.35 -9.96 0.16
C GLU A 43 10.45 -9.86 1.22
N LEU A 44 10.09 -9.52 2.47
CA LEU A 44 11.05 -9.45 3.57
C LEU A 44 11.75 -10.80 3.80
N LEU A 45 10.98 -11.89 3.84
CA LEU A 45 11.51 -13.24 3.99
C LEU A 45 12.49 -13.60 2.86
N GLU A 46 12.20 -13.20 1.63
CA GLU A 46 13.08 -13.41 0.49
C GLU A 46 14.43 -12.69 0.68
N PHE A 47 14.41 -11.41 1.08
CA PHE A 47 15.63 -10.64 1.32
C PHE A 47 16.43 -11.16 2.52
N GLU A 48 15.76 -11.59 3.58
CA GLU A 48 16.41 -12.21 4.75
C GLU A 48 17.08 -13.54 4.38
N THR A 49 16.43 -14.36 3.56
CA THR A 49 17.01 -15.61 3.05
C THR A 49 18.24 -15.34 2.19
N LYS A 50 18.16 -14.37 1.27
CA LYS A 50 19.31 -13.96 0.44
C LYS A 50 20.46 -13.42 1.28
N LEU A 51 20.18 -12.71 2.38
CA LEU A 51 21.21 -12.26 3.31
C LEU A 51 21.87 -13.43 4.02
N HIS A 52 21.08 -14.40 4.49
CA HIS A 52 21.61 -15.60 5.10
C HIS A 52 22.52 -16.37 4.13
N ASP A 53 22.11 -16.54 2.88
CA ASP A 53 22.93 -17.19 1.85
C ASP A 53 24.23 -16.43 1.58
N LEU A 54 24.17 -15.09 1.54
CA LEU A 54 25.36 -14.25 1.37
C LEU A 54 26.34 -14.36 2.55
N GLU A 55 25.84 -14.55 3.77
CA GLU A 55 26.69 -14.74 4.95
C GLU A 55 27.44 -16.09 4.93
N GLN A 56 26.95 -17.06 4.16
CA GLN A 56 27.64 -18.34 3.93
C GLN A 56 28.72 -18.25 2.83
N LEU A 57 28.73 -17.17 2.04
CA LEU A 57 29.72 -16.91 0.99
C LEU A 57 30.87 -16.04 1.53
N ASP A 58 31.95 -15.90 0.75
CA ASP A 58 33.07 -15.05 1.15
C ASP A 58 32.58 -13.59 1.39
N PRO A 59 32.66 -13.06 2.62
CA PRO A 59 32.13 -11.76 2.95
C PRO A 59 32.79 -10.61 2.17
N LEU A 60 34.03 -10.78 1.70
CA LEU A 60 34.73 -9.72 0.95
C LEU A 60 34.12 -9.50 -0.44
N ASP A 61 33.76 -10.59 -1.13
CA ASP A 61 33.24 -10.55 -2.49
C ASP A 61 31.81 -9.97 -2.57
N PHE A 62 31.05 -10.10 -1.47
CA PHE A 62 29.62 -9.76 -1.46
C PHE A 62 29.24 -8.68 -0.45
N SER A 63 30.21 -8.01 0.18
CA SER A 63 29.97 -6.94 1.17
C SER A 63 29.06 -5.81 0.67
N GLY A 64 29.17 -5.44 -0.62
CA GLY A 64 28.32 -4.44 -1.27
C GLY A 64 26.88 -4.92 -1.41
N LEU A 65 26.68 -6.16 -1.89
CA LEU A 65 25.35 -6.74 -2.06
C LEU A 65 24.66 -6.96 -0.70
N GLY A 66 25.42 -7.39 0.32
CA GLY A 66 24.92 -7.53 1.70
C GLY A 66 24.52 -6.19 2.34
N LYS A 67 25.11 -5.06 1.93
CA LYS A 67 24.62 -3.72 2.35
C LYS A 67 23.28 -3.39 1.70
N VAL A 68 23.13 -3.68 0.41
CA VAL A 68 21.88 -3.43 -0.34
C VAL A 68 20.72 -4.22 0.24
N TYR A 69 20.90 -5.54 0.44
CA TYR A 69 19.82 -6.37 0.99
C TYR A 69 19.47 -6.00 2.43
N ARG A 70 20.43 -5.63 3.28
CA ARG A 70 20.13 -5.10 4.63
C ARG A 70 19.34 -3.80 4.58
N GLY A 71 19.66 -2.91 3.64
CA GLY A 71 18.90 -1.68 3.41
C GLY A 71 17.44 -1.97 3.02
N HIS A 72 17.23 -2.90 2.08
CA HIS A 72 15.88 -3.31 1.67
C HIS A 72 15.09 -3.96 2.80
N ALA A 73 15.68 -4.91 3.52
CA ALA A 73 15.02 -5.56 4.66
C ALA A 73 14.62 -4.53 5.74
N ALA A 74 15.49 -3.56 6.04
CA ALA A 74 15.18 -2.49 7.00
C ALA A 74 14.03 -1.60 6.51
N HIS A 75 13.99 -1.27 5.22
CA HIS A 75 12.89 -0.49 4.64
C HIS A 75 11.56 -1.24 4.69
N LEU A 76 11.54 -2.53 4.32
CA LEU A 76 10.34 -3.37 4.36
C LEU A 76 9.79 -3.51 5.78
N ARG A 77 10.65 -3.74 6.77
CA ARG A 77 10.25 -3.75 8.19
C ARG A 77 9.60 -2.44 8.61
N ALA A 78 10.18 -1.30 8.23
CA ALA A 78 9.60 0.02 8.55
C ALA A 78 8.21 0.23 7.92
N LEU A 79 7.97 -0.31 6.72
CA LEU A 79 6.66 -0.27 6.07
C LEU A 79 5.64 -1.16 6.79
N ILE A 80 6.03 -2.38 7.15
CA ILE A 80 5.19 -3.32 7.91
C ILE A 80 4.82 -2.71 9.27
N ASP A 81 5.80 -2.18 10.00
CA ASP A 81 5.57 -1.48 11.28
C ASP A 81 4.66 -0.24 11.13
N GLY A 82 4.69 0.41 9.96
CA GLY A 82 3.79 1.50 9.61
C GLY A 82 2.34 1.04 9.45
N ILE A 83 2.13 -0.10 8.78
CA ILE A 83 0.81 -0.71 8.62
C ILE A 83 0.27 -1.18 9.98
N ASP A 84 1.10 -1.88 10.76
CA ASP A 84 0.69 -2.47 12.03
C ASP A 84 0.24 -1.39 13.03
N ARG A 85 0.96 -0.27 13.12
CA ARG A 85 0.57 0.87 13.95
C ARG A 85 -0.65 1.64 13.43
N GLY A 86 -0.93 1.58 12.14
CA GLY A 86 -2.12 2.20 11.55
C GLY A 86 -3.41 1.40 11.80
N ASN A 87 -3.27 0.13 12.22
CA ASN A 87 -4.36 -0.81 12.44
C ASN A 87 -4.64 -1.09 13.94
N GLU A 88 -3.91 -0.46 14.87
CA GLU A 88 -4.20 -0.43 16.33
C GLU A 88 -5.17 0.69 16.69
#